data_AF-W2MP81-F1
#
_entry.id   AF-W2MP81-F1
#
_cell.length_a   1.000
_cell.length_b   1.000
_cell.length_c   1.000
_cell.angle_alpha   90.00
_cell.angle_beta   90.00
_cell.angle_gamma   90.00
#
_symmetry.space_group_name_H-M   'P 1'
#
loop_
_entity.id
_entity.type
_entity.pdbx_description
1 polymer ?
#
loop_
_entity_poly.entity_id
_entity_poly.type
_entity_poly.pdbx_seq_one_letter_code
_entity_poly.pdbx_strand_id
1 'polypeptide(L)'
;MILISGVSRDRVIVLLFAVTLLASITTCTSAKISVDLSALIRPSAYDQDYGVSKRQLRTHYRAGKYDEERANTAGISQWLHGGQTADDVFKLLKLDDGVETLLSNPKLRTFMDFVDQYNMQNPGNGATAIKSVTATYGDDVVAKVLQSATKVSTTKVMAEKLLGDQRILWLSAKQSPLDVFKLLKLDDIANVNSPALNAWESYMKLFNHVNRGSGKETTMIETFTKAYGGDDALAKVLQSATKVSTTKVMAEKLLGDQRVLWLVDKRSPLDVFKLLKLDKVANNPLASPALDAWESYMKLFNYVNRGSGKETTMIDTFTKAYGDAGLAIMLNKAKMVSETENMAKNLQLQQFTLWMRKRGNPDKIYINVFKLDPKRKTIPEPYQTILNHYHWFYKHIRNIK
;
A
#
# COMPACT_ATOMS: atom_id res chain seq x y z
N MET A 1 -3.02 15.50 -52.05
CA MET A 1 -1.64 15.98 -51.80
C MET A 1 -1.58 16.42 -50.34
N ILE A 2 -0.50 16.06 -49.62
CA ILE A 2 -0.20 16.28 -48.19
C ILE A 2 -0.91 15.25 -47.27
N LEU A 3 -0.34 14.06 -47.05
CA LEU A 3 0.79 13.63 -46.19
C LEU A 3 0.37 13.23 -44.76
N ILE A 4 0.62 11.95 -44.50
CA ILE A 4 0.47 11.21 -43.24
C ILE A 4 1.72 11.44 -42.39
N SER A 5 1.54 11.79 -41.11
CA SER A 5 2.44 11.49 -39.99
C SER A 5 1.58 11.58 -38.72
N GLY A 6 1.63 10.72 -37.71
CA GLY A 6 2.59 9.70 -37.31
C GLY A 6 2.85 9.88 -35.82
N VAL A 7 1.95 9.43 -34.93
CA VAL A 7 2.25 9.28 -33.48
C VAL A 7 1.53 8.07 -32.88
N SER A 8 2.34 7.05 -32.59
CA SER A 8 2.27 5.97 -31.59
C SER A 8 1.00 5.14 -31.43
N ARG A 9 1.11 3.91 -31.94
CA ARG A 9 0.17 2.78 -31.85
C ARG A 9 0.46 1.88 -30.63
N ASP A 10 1.20 2.38 -29.63
CA ASP A 10 1.76 1.56 -28.53
C ASP A 10 1.04 1.69 -27.18
N ARG A 11 -0.11 2.37 -27.12
CA ARG A 11 -0.91 2.46 -25.88
C ARG A 11 -2.22 1.68 -25.88
N VAL A 12 -2.50 0.94 -26.96
CA VAL A 12 -3.74 0.14 -27.11
C VAL A 12 -3.50 -1.36 -26.88
N ILE A 13 -2.25 -1.83 -26.87
CA ILE A 13 -1.92 -3.26 -26.76
C ILE A 13 -1.93 -3.77 -25.30
N VAL A 14 -1.75 -2.90 -24.31
CA VAL A 14 -1.65 -3.33 -22.89
C VAL A 14 -3.01 -3.73 -22.28
N LEU A 15 -4.13 -3.29 -22.85
CA LEU A 15 -5.47 -3.57 -22.28
C LEU A 15 -6.17 -4.81 -22.88
N LEU A 16 -5.63 -5.41 -23.95
CA LEU A 16 -6.21 -6.61 -24.57
C LEU A 16 -5.64 -7.93 -24.04
N PHE A 17 -4.50 -7.91 -23.33
CA PHE A 17 -3.89 -9.13 -22.76
C PHE A 17 -4.47 -9.58 -21.41
N ALA A 18 -5.32 -8.79 -20.77
CA ALA A 18 -5.90 -9.14 -19.46
C ALA A 18 -7.22 -9.93 -19.54
N VAL A 19 -7.79 -10.16 -20.74
CA VAL A 19 -9.15 -10.73 -20.89
C VAL A 19 -9.17 -12.13 -21.53
N THR A 20 -8.05 -12.67 -22.02
CA THR A 20 -8.02 -13.99 -22.69
C THR A 20 -7.30 -15.12 -21.95
N LEU A 21 -6.94 -14.95 -20.66
CA LEU A 21 -6.40 -16.06 -19.85
C LEU A 21 -7.41 -16.60 -18.82
N LEU A 22 -8.65 -16.80 -19.25
CA LEU A 22 -9.72 -17.39 -18.42
C LEU A 22 -10.55 -18.40 -19.23
N ALA A 23 -9.88 -19.29 -19.96
CA ALA A 23 -10.47 -20.51 -20.48
C ALA A 23 -9.37 -21.46 -20.96
N SER A 24 -8.83 -22.26 -20.05
CA SER A 24 -8.34 -23.63 -20.28
C SER A 24 -7.55 -24.08 -19.05
N ILE A 25 -8.11 -25.02 -18.29
CA ILE A 25 -7.48 -26.28 -17.86
C ILE A 25 -8.54 -26.97 -16.99
N THR A 26 -9.26 -27.89 -17.61
CA THR A 26 -9.98 -28.95 -16.93
C THR A 26 -9.00 -30.10 -16.69
N THR A 27 -9.08 -30.66 -15.48
CA THR A 27 -8.57 -31.96 -15.02
C THR A 27 -7.06 -32.22 -15.04
N CYS A 28 -6.44 -32.17 -13.86
CA CYS A 28 -5.60 -33.28 -13.41
C CYS A 28 -5.66 -33.41 -11.87
N THR A 29 -5.57 -34.65 -11.43
CA THR A 29 -5.94 -35.22 -10.14
C THR A 29 -5.11 -34.73 -8.95
N SER A 30 -5.70 -34.81 -7.74
CA SER A 30 -5.09 -34.42 -6.48
C SER A 30 -3.88 -35.31 -6.13
N ALA A 31 -2.70 -34.71 -6.05
CA ALA A 31 -1.60 -35.25 -5.26
C ALA A 31 -1.31 -34.26 -4.13
N LYS A 32 -1.52 -34.67 -2.88
CA LYS A 32 -1.04 -33.93 -1.71
C LYS A 32 0.49 -34.00 -1.71
N ILE A 33 1.14 -32.97 -2.22
CA ILE A 33 2.59 -32.82 -2.11
C ILE A 33 2.86 -32.05 -0.81
N SER A 34 3.36 -32.75 0.22
CA SER A 34 4.04 -32.11 1.34
C SER A 34 5.38 -31.58 0.82
N VAL A 35 5.52 -30.26 0.72
CA VAL A 35 6.78 -29.63 0.32
C VAL A 35 7.70 -29.61 1.56
N ASP A 36 8.77 -30.39 1.51
CA ASP A 36 9.85 -30.33 2.49
C ASP A 36 10.73 -29.08 2.23
N LEU A 37 10.68 -28.13 3.16
CA LEU A 37 11.43 -26.87 3.10
C LEU A 37 12.90 -27.03 3.53
N SER A 38 13.34 -28.23 3.93
CA SER A 38 14.74 -28.51 4.29
C SER A 38 15.72 -28.25 3.13
N ALA A 39 15.25 -28.35 1.88
CA ALA A 39 16.06 -28.14 0.68
C ALA A 39 16.36 -26.66 0.37
N LEU A 40 15.68 -25.69 1.01
CA LEU A 40 16.00 -24.26 0.89
C LEU A 40 17.19 -23.83 1.76
N ILE A 41 17.73 -24.75 2.57
CA ILE A 41 18.90 -24.57 3.41
C ILE A 41 20.07 -25.37 2.81
N ARG A 42 20.57 -24.95 1.65
CA ARG A 42 21.92 -25.33 1.20
C ARG A 42 22.63 -24.09 0.65
N PRO A 43 23.75 -23.67 1.26
CA PRO A 43 24.66 -22.75 0.61
C PRO A 43 25.24 -23.42 -0.64
N SER A 44 25.14 -22.76 -1.79
CA SER A 44 25.86 -23.12 -3.00
C SER A 44 27.37 -23.00 -2.72
N ALA A 45 28.06 -24.14 -2.63
CA ALA A 45 29.52 -24.19 -2.71
C ALA A 45 29.92 -24.14 -4.18
N TYR A 46 30.55 -23.05 -4.59
CA TYR A 46 31.26 -22.96 -5.86
C TYR A 46 32.74 -23.24 -5.58
N ASP A 47 33.15 -24.49 -5.76
CA ASP A 47 34.56 -24.84 -5.89
C ASP A 47 34.95 -24.67 -7.36
N GLN A 48 35.86 -23.74 -7.63
CA GLN A 48 36.62 -23.72 -8.88
C GLN A 48 38.08 -23.99 -8.55
N ASP A 49 38.44 -25.25 -8.75
CA ASP A 49 39.82 -25.74 -8.83
C ASP A 49 40.50 -25.16 -10.08
N TYR A 50 41.52 -24.34 -9.87
CA TYR A 50 42.52 -24.01 -10.87
C TYR A 50 43.88 -24.50 -10.36
N GLY A 51 44.29 -25.68 -10.83
CA GLY A 51 45.66 -26.14 -10.68
C GLY A 51 46.62 -25.34 -11.55
N VAL A 52 47.53 -24.57 -10.94
CA VAL A 52 48.87 -24.27 -11.48
C VAL A 52 49.91 -24.16 -10.35
N SER A 53 50.88 -25.07 -10.41
CA SER A 53 52.28 -25.05 -9.96
C SER A 53 52.76 -24.14 -8.81
N LYS A 54 53.41 -24.78 -7.83
CA LYS A 54 54.25 -24.16 -6.79
C LYS A 54 55.43 -23.40 -7.43
N ARG A 55 55.48 -22.09 -7.25
CA ARG A 55 56.75 -21.35 -7.20
C ARG A 55 56.68 -20.27 -6.13
N GLN A 56 57.70 -20.24 -5.28
CA GLN A 56 57.72 -19.52 -4.01
C GLN A 56 57.70 -18.00 -4.17
N LEU A 57 56.67 -17.36 -3.58
CA LEU A 57 56.75 -15.99 -3.07
C LEU A 57 55.89 -15.90 -1.81
N ARG A 58 56.53 -16.13 -0.66
CA ARG A 58 55.98 -15.76 0.65
C ARG A 58 56.45 -14.32 0.89
N THR A 59 55.53 -13.40 1.18
CA THR A 59 55.71 -12.40 2.26
C THR A 59 54.50 -11.46 2.41
N HIS A 60 54.03 -11.40 3.65
CA HIS A 60 53.19 -10.39 4.32
C HIS A 60 51.67 -10.29 4.08
N TYR A 61 51.10 -10.37 2.88
CA TYR A 61 49.63 -10.18 2.75
C TYR A 61 48.78 -11.42 3.10
N ARG A 62 49.36 -12.63 2.95
CA ARG A 62 48.64 -13.91 3.14
C ARG A 62 48.70 -14.46 4.56
N ALA A 63 49.73 -14.10 5.34
CA ALA A 63 49.90 -14.59 6.71
C ALA A 63 48.81 -14.04 7.65
N GLY A 64 48.51 -12.74 7.56
CA GLY A 64 47.48 -12.10 8.37
C GLY A 64 46.10 -12.73 8.23
N LYS A 65 45.69 -13.10 7.01
CA LYS A 65 44.39 -13.75 6.78
C LYS A 65 44.30 -15.14 7.44
N TYR A 66 45.36 -15.94 7.37
CA TYR A 66 45.39 -17.26 8.00
C TYR A 66 45.50 -17.17 9.53
N ASP A 67 46.25 -16.20 10.05
CA ASP A 67 46.40 -15.99 11.49
C ASP A 67 45.09 -15.44 12.10
N GLU A 68 44.39 -14.55 11.38
CA GLU A 68 43.06 -14.04 11.76
C GLU A 68 41.98 -15.14 11.68
N GLU A 69 41.99 -15.97 10.64
CA GLU A 69 41.10 -17.13 10.50
C GLU A 69 41.35 -18.17 11.61
N ARG A 70 42.61 -18.41 11.98
CA ARG A 70 43.00 -19.31 13.07
C ARG A 70 42.63 -18.75 14.45
N ALA A 71 42.83 -17.45 14.68
CA ALA A 71 42.44 -16.77 15.91
C ALA A 71 40.92 -16.72 16.08
N ASN A 72 40.17 -16.47 14.99
CA ASN A 72 38.71 -16.53 14.98
C ASN A 72 38.22 -17.95 15.32
N THR A 73 38.83 -18.99 14.73
CA THR A 73 38.45 -20.39 15.01
C THR A 73 38.72 -20.79 16.46
N ALA A 74 39.84 -20.35 17.05
CA ALA A 74 40.17 -20.60 18.45
C ALA A 74 39.18 -19.91 19.40
N GLY A 75 38.81 -18.65 19.11
CA GLY A 75 37.82 -17.91 19.89
C GLY A 75 36.42 -18.56 19.84
N ILE A 76 35.96 -18.97 18.65
CA ILE A 76 34.68 -19.66 18.48
C ILE A 76 34.65 -20.97 19.29
N SER A 77 35.71 -21.77 19.22
CA SER A 77 35.80 -23.03 19.97
C SER A 77 35.71 -22.80 21.48
N GLN A 78 36.34 -21.75 21.99
CA GLN A 78 36.27 -21.38 23.41
C GLN A 78 34.84 -21.02 23.83
N TRP A 79 34.11 -20.25 23.02
CA TRP A 79 32.71 -19.92 23.32
C TRP A 79 31.76 -21.11 23.23
N LEU A 80 32.00 -22.03 22.29
CA LEU A 80 31.20 -23.25 22.20
C LEU A 80 31.41 -24.15 23.43
N HIS A 81 32.65 -24.35 23.86
CA HIS A 81 32.95 -25.15 25.06
C HIS A 81 32.51 -24.50 26.37
N GLY A 82 32.57 -23.16 26.43
CA GLY A 82 32.11 -22.41 27.60
C GLY A 82 30.58 -22.32 27.72
N GLY A 83 29.83 -22.80 26.73
CA GLY A 83 28.37 -22.81 26.74
C GLY A 83 27.74 -21.43 26.53
N GLN A 84 28.48 -20.46 25.98
CA GLN A 84 27.95 -19.15 25.66
C GLN A 84 26.83 -19.24 24.62
N THR A 85 25.76 -18.46 24.82
CA THR A 85 24.67 -18.35 23.84
C THR A 85 25.03 -17.39 22.70
N ALA A 86 24.24 -17.39 21.62
CA ALA A 86 24.38 -16.40 20.54
C ALA A 86 24.29 -14.96 21.07
N ASP A 87 23.39 -14.69 22.01
CA ASP A 87 23.22 -13.33 22.54
C ASP A 87 24.41 -12.92 23.43
N ASP A 88 25.02 -13.87 24.16
CA ASP A 88 26.25 -13.61 24.92
C ASP A 88 27.42 -13.26 24.00
N VAL A 89 27.63 -14.05 22.94
CA VAL A 89 28.71 -13.82 21.98
C VAL A 89 28.49 -12.53 21.20
N PHE A 90 27.25 -12.18 20.86
CA PHE A 90 26.91 -10.91 20.20
C PHE A 90 27.39 -9.70 21.01
N LYS A 91 27.15 -9.70 22.32
CA LYS A 91 27.60 -8.65 23.26
C LYS A 91 29.10 -8.69 23.50
N LEU A 92 29.71 -9.88 23.64
CA LEU A 92 31.16 -10.03 23.79
C LEU A 92 31.92 -9.44 22.60
N LEU A 93 31.34 -9.56 21.40
CA LEU A 93 31.89 -8.98 20.18
C LEU A 93 31.57 -7.48 20.02
N LYS A 94 30.80 -6.90 20.94
CA LYS A 94 30.33 -5.51 20.92
C LYS A 94 29.57 -5.17 19.64
N LEU A 95 28.67 -6.08 19.24
CA LEU A 95 27.81 -5.88 18.07
C LEU A 95 26.52 -5.14 18.42
N ASP A 96 26.32 -4.80 19.69
CA ASP A 96 25.25 -4.00 20.27
C ASP A 96 25.57 -2.49 20.40
N ASP A 97 26.79 -2.06 20.02
CA ASP A 97 27.26 -0.67 20.12
C ASP A 97 26.70 0.29 19.04
N GLY A 98 25.80 -0.17 18.16
CA GLY A 98 25.13 0.66 17.16
C GLY A 98 24.85 -0.04 15.84
N VAL A 99 23.60 0.04 15.39
CA VAL A 99 23.13 -0.59 14.14
C VAL A 99 23.81 -0.01 12.89
N GLU A 100 24.20 1.27 12.91
CA GLU A 100 24.81 1.95 11.77
C GLU A 100 26.22 1.42 11.46
N THR A 101 26.96 1.03 12.50
CA THR A 101 28.32 0.49 12.38
C THR A 101 28.36 -1.03 12.26
N LEU A 102 27.23 -1.72 12.52
CA LEU A 102 27.13 -3.17 12.57
C LEU A 102 27.69 -3.85 11.31
N LEU A 103 27.28 -3.38 10.12
CA LEU A 103 27.67 -3.99 8.85
C LEU A 103 29.15 -3.78 8.48
N SER A 104 29.77 -2.73 9.04
CA SER A 104 31.19 -2.44 8.85
C SER A 104 32.06 -3.04 9.95
N ASN A 105 31.47 -3.61 10.99
CA ASN A 105 32.21 -4.26 12.06
C ASN A 105 32.70 -5.64 11.58
N PRO A 106 34.03 -5.86 11.47
CA PRO A 106 34.57 -7.14 10.98
C PRO A 106 34.18 -8.34 11.85
N LYS A 107 33.86 -8.10 13.13
CA LYS A 107 33.44 -9.14 14.07
C LYS A 107 32.05 -9.70 13.78
N LEU A 108 31.24 -9.03 12.95
CA LEU A 108 29.95 -9.56 12.52
C LEU A 108 30.13 -10.90 11.80
N ARG A 109 31.20 -11.05 11.01
CA ARG A 109 31.47 -12.31 10.32
C ARG A 109 31.82 -13.43 11.31
N THR A 110 32.69 -13.13 12.28
CA THR A 110 33.03 -14.06 13.36
C THR A 110 31.78 -14.50 14.14
N PHE A 111 30.84 -13.59 14.39
CA PHE A 111 29.57 -13.93 15.04
C PHE A 111 28.71 -14.86 14.20
N MET A 112 28.59 -14.61 12.90
CA MET A 112 27.84 -15.49 12.00
C MET A 112 28.46 -16.91 11.97
N ASP A 113 29.78 -17.00 11.88
CA ASP A 113 30.49 -18.28 11.88
C ASP A 113 30.32 -19.02 13.23
N PHE A 114 30.27 -18.29 14.35
CA PHE A 114 29.90 -18.85 15.65
C PHE A 114 28.48 -19.44 15.64
N VAL A 115 27.48 -18.68 15.17
CA VAL A 115 26.08 -19.13 15.13
C VAL A 115 25.93 -20.38 14.27
N ASP A 116 26.61 -20.45 13.13
CA ASP A 116 26.58 -21.64 12.25
C ASP A 116 27.12 -22.87 12.99
N GLN A 117 28.26 -22.77 13.68
CA GLN A 117 28.82 -23.88 14.46
C GLN A 117 27.99 -24.23 15.70
N TYR A 118 27.43 -23.23 16.37
CA TYR A 118 26.54 -23.40 17.52
C TYR A 118 25.29 -24.21 17.14
N ASN A 119 24.72 -23.96 15.96
CA ASN A 119 23.58 -24.69 15.42
C ASN A 119 23.94 -26.11 14.96
N MET A 120 25.17 -26.33 14.46
CA MET A 120 25.64 -27.68 14.12
C MET A 120 25.76 -28.57 15.36
N GLN A 121 26.21 -28.00 16.49
CA GLN A 121 26.31 -28.74 17.76
C GLN A 121 24.97 -28.86 18.49
N ASN A 122 24.03 -27.95 18.23
CA ASN A 122 22.72 -27.91 18.86
C ASN A 122 21.59 -27.86 17.81
N PRO A 123 21.35 -28.95 17.05
CA PRO A 123 20.33 -28.97 16.01
C PRO A 123 18.95 -28.59 16.56
N GLY A 124 18.25 -27.68 15.87
CA GLY A 124 16.90 -27.26 16.24
C GLY A 124 16.81 -26.09 17.24
N ASN A 125 17.93 -25.53 17.72
CA ASN A 125 17.93 -24.37 18.62
C ASN A 125 17.30 -23.08 18.01
N GLY A 126 17.24 -22.99 16.67
CA GLY A 126 16.72 -21.84 15.93
C GLY A 126 17.48 -20.52 16.12
N ALA A 127 18.77 -20.54 16.49
CA ALA A 127 19.58 -19.32 16.59
C ALA A 127 19.98 -18.83 15.19
N THR A 128 19.89 -17.53 14.93
CA THR A 128 20.36 -16.92 13.69
C THR A 128 20.99 -15.58 14.01
N ALA A 129 21.99 -15.15 13.23
CA ALA A 129 22.61 -13.85 13.46
C ALA A 129 21.58 -12.71 13.38
N ILE A 130 20.65 -12.80 12.42
CA ILE A 130 19.59 -11.79 12.27
C ILE A 130 18.65 -11.75 13.47
N LYS A 131 18.38 -12.87 14.14
CA LYS A 131 17.52 -12.91 15.33
C LYS A 131 18.14 -12.14 16.49
N SER A 132 19.45 -12.27 16.73
CA SER A 132 20.14 -11.47 17.75
C SER A 132 20.20 -9.98 17.36
N VAL A 133 20.38 -9.67 16.07
CA VAL A 133 20.36 -8.29 15.55
C VAL A 133 18.99 -7.64 15.74
N THR A 134 17.88 -8.30 15.38
CA THR A 134 16.53 -7.74 15.55
C THR A 134 16.08 -7.73 17.00
N ALA A 135 16.51 -8.69 17.83
CA ALA A 135 16.27 -8.66 19.27
C ALA A 135 16.96 -7.47 19.95
N THR A 136 18.12 -7.04 19.45
CA THR A 136 18.88 -5.90 19.98
C THR A 136 18.34 -4.56 19.50
N TYR A 137 18.08 -4.42 18.19
CA TYR A 137 17.82 -3.13 17.56
C TYR A 137 16.36 -2.89 17.13
N GLY A 138 15.53 -3.94 17.12
CA GLY A 138 14.17 -3.89 16.60
C GLY A 138 14.08 -4.11 15.08
N ASP A 139 13.05 -4.81 14.63
CA ASP A 139 12.84 -5.16 13.22
C ASP A 139 12.68 -3.94 12.30
N ASP A 140 12.00 -2.89 12.75
CA ASP A 140 11.78 -1.65 12.00
C ASP A 140 13.09 -0.93 11.70
N VAL A 141 13.95 -0.79 12.71
CA VAL A 141 15.27 -0.17 12.58
C VAL A 141 16.17 -1.02 11.69
N VAL A 142 16.24 -2.33 11.95
CA VAL A 142 17.10 -3.26 11.20
C VAL A 142 16.70 -3.28 9.73
N ALA A 143 15.41 -3.45 9.40
CA ALA A 143 14.96 -3.48 8.01
C ALA A 143 15.30 -2.18 7.27
N LYS A 144 15.12 -1.02 7.92
CA LYS A 144 15.45 0.30 7.36
C LYS A 144 16.95 0.45 7.08
N VAL A 145 17.80 0.09 8.04
CA VAL A 145 19.25 0.21 7.93
C VAL A 145 19.79 -0.74 6.87
N LEU A 146 19.41 -2.02 6.94
CA LEU A 146 19.85 -3.02 5.96
C LEU A 146 19.40 -2.64 4.54
N GLN A 147 18.14 -2.21 4.37
CA GLN A 147 17.65 -1.80 3.05
C GLN A 147 18.36 -0.55 2.50
N SER A 148 18.82 0.35 3.37
CA SER A 148 19.65 1.49 2.96
C SER A 148 21.06 1.05 2.56
N ALA A 149 21.62 0.10 3.31
CA ALA A 149 22.96 -0.44 3.09
C ALA A 149 23.10 -1.27 1.81
N THR A 150 22.00 -1.74 1.19
CA THR A 150 22.05 -2.36 -0.14
C THR A 150 22.46 -1.40 -1.26
N LYS A 151 22.39 -0.09 -1.01
CA LYS A 151 22.79 0.95 -1.96
C LYS A 151 24.29 1.27 -1.90
N VAL A 152 24.99 0.79 -0.88
CA VAL A 152 26.43 1.03 -0.67
C VAL A 152 27.18 -0.23 -1.07
N SER A 153 28.10 -0.14 -2.03
CA SER A 153 28.76 -1.29 -2.66
C SER A 153 29.49 -2.20 -1.65
N THR A 154 30.14 -1.62 -0.64
CA THR A 154 30.91 -2.35 0.37
C THR A 154 30.04 -3.13 1.36
N THR A 155 28.83 -2.65 1.66
CA THR A 155 27.90 -3.32 2.59
C THR A 155 26.82 -4.13 1.89
N LYS A 156 26.65 -3.97 0.57
CA LYS A 156 25.53 -4.52 -0.19
C LYS A 156 25.34 -6.02 0.01
N VAL A 157 26.39 -6.81 -0.16
CA VAL A 157 26.31 -8.28 -0.08
C VAL A 157 25.85 -8.74 1.31
N MET A 158 26.43 -8.18 2.37
CA MET A 158 26.04 -8.51 3.74
C MET A 158 24.62 -8.05 4.05
N ALA A 159 24.24 -6.86 3.60
CA ALA A 159 22.90 -6.31 3.78
C ALA A 159 21.83 -7.15 3.07
N GLU A 160 22.07 -7.57 1.82
CA GLU A 160 21.17 -8.45 1.07
C GLU A 160 21.02 -9.81 1.74
N LYS A 161 22.11 -10.38 2.25
CA LYS A 161 22.07 -11.63 3.03
C LYS A 161 21.19 -11.47 4.28
N LEU A 162 21.45 -10.47 5.11
CA LEU A 162 20.71 -10.26 6.36
C LEU A 162 19.24 -9.92 6.11
N LEU A 163 18.90 -9.18 5.04
CA LEU A 163 17.50 -8.99 4.63
C LEU A 163 16.84 -10.30 4.20
N GLY A 164 17.59 -11.18 3.53
CA GLY A 164 17.14 -12.54 3.22
C GLY A 164 16.81 -13.32 4.49
N ASP A 165 17.77 -13.35 5.42
CA ASP A 165 17.61 -14.03 6.71
C ASP A 165 16.43 -13.44 7.50
N GLN A 166 16.23 -12.12 7.48
CA GLN A 166 15.12 -11.44 8.16
C GLN A 166 13.75 -11.87 7.59
N ARG A 167 13.63 -11.98 6.26
CA ARG A 167 12.40 -12.48 5.62
C ARG A 167 12.09 -13.93 5.99
N ILE A 168 13.11 -14.78 6.06
CA ILE A 168 12.95 -16.18 6.48
C ILE A 168 12.58 -16.26 7.97
N LEU A 169 13.15 -15.39 8.80
CA LEU A 169 12.76 -15.28 10.22
C LEU A 169 11.27 -14.95 10.36
N TRP A 170 10.77 -13.92 9.66
CA TRP A 170 9.34 -13.58 9.68
C TRP A 170 8.45 -14.71 9.15
N LEU A 171 8.85 -15.36 8.06
CA LEU A 171 8.09 -16.45 7.46
C LEU A 171 8.01 -17.68 8.38
N SER A 172 9.14 -18.07 8.98
CA SER A 172 9.21 -19.20 9.93
C SER A 172 8.43 -18.91 11.22
N ALA A 173 8.37 -17.65 11.65
CA ALA A 173 7.51 -17.18 12.72
C ALA A 173 6.02 -17.05 12.31
N LYS A 174 5.65 -17.46 11.08
CA LYS A 174 4.28 -17.44 10.53
C LYS A 174 3.62 -16.05 10.53
N GLN A 175 4.41 -14.99 10.47
CA GLN A 175 3.90 -13.62 10.44
C GLN A 175 3.19 -13.35 9.11
N SER A 176 1.99 -12.78 9.12
CA SER A 176 1.35 -12.32 7.88
C SER A 176 2.04 -11.07 7.34
N PRO A 177 1.87 -10.71 6.06
CA PRO A 177 2.34 -9.42 5.56
C PRO A 177 1.77 -8.24 6.35
N LEU A 178 0.54 -8.33 6.87
CA LEU A 178 -0.04 -7.28 7.73
C LEU A 178 0.68 -7.19 9.08
N ASP A 179 1.07 -8.32 9.67
CA ASP A 179 1.80 -8.31 10.94
C ASP A 179 3.18 -7.69 10.78
N VAL A 180 3.91 -8.08 9.72
CA VAL A 180 5.22 -7.48 9.41
C VAL A 180 5.07 -6.00 9.03
N PHE A 181 3.99 -5.61 8.35
CA PHE A 181 3.73 -4.20 8.03
C PHE A 181 3.66 -3.33 9.30
N LYS A 182 2.95 -3.80 10.33
CA LYS A 182 2.84 -3.14 11.63
C LYS A 182 4.12 -3.24 12.44
N LEU A 183 4.80 -4.39 12.40
CA LEU A 183 6.11 -4.58 13.04
C LEU A 183 7.13 -3.53 12.55
N LEU A 184 7.05 -3.18 11.26
CA LEU A 184 7.89 -2.16 10.62
C LEU A 184 7.33 -0.73 10.72
N LYS A 185 6.26 -0.52 11.51
CA LYS A 185 5.59 0.77 11.76
C LYS A 185 5.15 1.50 10.49
N LEU A 186 4.76 0.76 9.46
CA LEU A 186 4.29 1.31 8.18
C LEU A 186 2.80 1.71 8.22
N ASP A 187 2.11 1.40 9.31
CA ASP A 187 0.78 1.90 9.68
C ASP A 187 0.80 3.34 10.20
N ASP A 188 1.98 3.96 10.30
CA ASP A 188 2.16 5.41 10.33
C ASP A 188 2.47 5.94 8.92
N ILE A 189 1.64 6.88 8.45
CA ILE A 189 1.74 7.47 7.11
C ILE A 189 3.06 8.21 6.90
N ALA A 190 3.73 8.65 7.97
CA ALA A 190 5.05 9.28 7.89
C ALA A 190 6.13 8.29 7.40
N ASN A 191 5.93 6.98 7.60
CA ASN A 191 6.91 5.94 7.29
C ASN A 191 6.75 5.32 5.91
N VAL A 192 5.78 5.75 5.10
CA VAL A 192 5.49 5.12 3.78
C VAL A 192 6.56 5.34 2.72
N ASN A 193 7.52 6.24 2.93
CA ASN A 193 8.72 6.35 2.08
C ASN A 193 9.97 5.80 2.75
N SER A 194 9.84 5.17 3.92
CA SER A 194 10.96 4.51 4.57
C SER A 194 11.48 3.38 3.69
N PRO A 195 12.81 3.16 3.64
CA PRO A 195 13.38 1.95 3.07
C PRO A 195 12.71 0.66 3.58
N ALA A 196 12.20 0.65 4.82
CA ALA A 196 11.47 -0.50 5.37
C ALA A 196 10.28 -0.94 4.51
N LEU A 197 9.64 -0.05 3.73
CA LEU A 197 8.57 -0.42 2.81
C LEU A 197 9.04 -1.38 1.71
N ASN A 198 10.27 -1.21 1.21
CA ASN A 198 10.83 -2.12 0.20
C ASN A 198 11.16 -3.49 0.80
N ALA A 199 11.70 -3.52 2.02
CA ALA A 199 11.95 -4.76 2.74
C ALA A 199 10.64 -5.52 2.98
N TRP A 200 9.59 -4.80 3.38
CA TRP A 200 8.24 -5.34 3.52
C TRP A 200 7.66 -5.85 2.20
N GLU A 201 7.79 -5.10 1.11
CA GLU A 201 7.29 -5.52 -0.21
C GLU A 201 7.99 -6.81 -0.68
N SER A 202 9.30 -6.92 -0.47
CA SER A 202 10.04 -8.16 -0.72
C SER A 202 9.54 -9.31 0.13
N TYR A 203 9.19 -9.07 1.41
CA TYR A 203 8.59 -10.08 2.27
C TYR A 203 7.20 -10.50 1.77
N MET A 204 6.32 -9.56 1.45
CA MET A 204 4.98 -9.84 0.92
C MET A 204 5.05 -10.69 -0.35
N LYS A 205 5.99 -10.41 -1.27
CA LYS A 205 6.22 -11.21 -2.48
C LYS A 205 6.63 -12.65 -2.15
N LEU A 206 7.53 -12.84 -1.18
CA LEU A 206 7.91 -14.18 -0.71
C LEU A 206 6.73 -14.90 -0.06
N PHE A 207 6.01 -14.23 0.83
CA PHE A 207 4.85 -14.78 1.51
C PHE A 207 3.79 -15.25 0.50
N ASN A 208 3.45 -14.42 -0.48
CA ASN A 208 2.49 -14.77 -1.54
C ASN A 208 2.99 -15.93 -2.40
N HIS A 209 4.30 -15.99 -2.69
CA HIS A 209 4.88 -17.08 -3.47
C HIS A 209 4.74 -18.42 -2.74
N VAL A 210 5.06 -18.45 -1.44
CA VAL A 210 4.98 -19.67 -0.61
C VAL A 210 3.53 -20.07 -0.33
N ASN A 211 2.61 -19.11 -0.27
CA ASN A 211 1.19 -19.33 -0.02
C ASN A 211 0.33 -19.32 -1.30
N ARG A 212 0.92 -19.53 -2.48
CA ARG A 212 0.20 -19.44 -3.76
C ARG A 212 -0.98 -20.42 -3.82
N GLY A 213 -2.15 -19.90 -4.18
CA GLY A 213 -3.40 -20.67 -4.29
C GLY A 213 -4.05 -21.01 -2.95
N SER A 214 -3.54 -20.49 -1.84
CA SER A 214 -4.11 -20.75 -0.51
C SER A 214 -5.21 -19.78 -0.11
N GLY A 215 -5.35 -18.66 -0.83
CA GLY A 215 -6.25 -17.56 -0.47
C GLY A 215 -5.71 -16.66 0.65
N LYS A 216 -4.47 -16.87 1.08
CA LYS A 216 -3.79 -16.02 2.08
C LYS A 216 -2.98 -14.89 1.45
N GLU A 217 -2.82 -14.90 0.14
CA GLU A 217 -2.10 -13.86 -0.58
C GLU A 217 -2.72 -12.48 -0.35
N THR A 218 -1.90 -11.44 -0.43
CA THR A 218 -2.35 -10.05 -0.30
C THR A 218 -1.57 -9.14 -1.22
N THR A 219 -2.14 -8.01 -1.58
CA THR A 219 -1.46 -6.94 -2.29
C THR A 219 -0.99 -5.84 -1.34
N MET A 220 -0.18 -4.93 -1.88
CA MET A 220 0.23 -3.73 -1.15
C MET A 220 -1.01 -2.97 -0.68
N ILE A 221 -1.90 -2.65 -1.61
CA ILE A 221 -3.05 -1.81 -1.32
C ILE A 221 -4.04 -2.47 -0.35
N GLU A 222 -4.27 -3.78 -0.44
CA GLU A 222 -5.12 -4.49 0.53
C GLU A 222 -4.54 -4.47 1.94
N THR A 223 -3.21 -4.54 2.07
CA THR A 223 -2.55 -4.44 3.39
C THR A 223 -2.71 -3.04 3.95
N PHE A 224 -2.48 -2.00 3.16
CA PHE A 224 -2.74 -0.61 3.56
C PHE A 224 -4.20 -0.41 3.96
N THR A 225 -5.16 -0.92 3.17
CA THR A 225 -6.59 -0.80 3.47
C THR A 225 -6.92 -1.43 4.82
N LYS A 226 -6.38 -2.63 5.11
CA LYS A 226 -6.57 -3.30 6.41
C LYS A 226 -5.88 -2.56 7.56
N ALA A 227 -4.65 -2.09 7.36
CA ALA A 227 -3.86 -1.43 8.40
C ALA A 227 -4.45 -0.09 8.82
N TYR A 228 -4.97 0.70 7.88
CA TYR A 228 -5.51 2.03 8.13
C TYR A 228 -7.01 2.05 8.46
N GLY A 229 -7.67 0.88 8.55
CA GLY A 229 -9.06 0.79 9.02
C GLY A 229 -10.14 0.86 7.92
N GLY A 230 -9.80 0.52 6.69
CA GLY A 230 -10.71 0.44 5.55
C GLY A 230 -10.48 1.53 4.51
N ASP A 231 -11.21 1.43 3.38
CA ASP A 231 -11.05 2.32 2.23
C ASP A 231 -11.29 3.80 2.58
N ASP A 232 -12.27 4.10 3.43
CA ASP A 232 -12.59 5.48 3.81
C ASP A 232 -11.47 6.15 4.61
N ALA A 233 -10.90 5.42 5.57
CA ALA A 233 -9.83 5.92 6.42
C ALA A 233 -8.53 6.03 5.61
N LEU A 234 -8.20 5.02 4.80
CA LEU A 234 -7.04 5.05 3.94
C LEU A 234 -7.12 6.21 2.92
N ALA A 235 -8.25 6.40 2.24
CA ALA A 235 -8.40 7.49 1.27
C ALA A 235 -8.21 8.87 1.91
N LYS A 236 -8.72 9.09 3.13
CA LYS A 236 -8.53 10.37 3.85
C LYS A 236 -7.08 10.61 4.22
N VAL A 237 -6.40 9.59 4.73
CA VAL A 237 -4.99 9.66 5.13
C VAL A 237 -4.11 9.89 3.91
N LEU A 238 -4.31 9.15 2.82
CA LEU A 238 -3.56 9.33 1.58
C LEU A 238 -3.83 10.70 0.94
N GLN A 239 -5.08 11.15 0.87
CA GLN A 239 -5.39 12.48 0.34
C GLN A 239 -4.68 13.58 1.14
N SER A 240 -4.61 13.45 2.46
CA SER A 240 -3.86 14.38 3.31
C SER A 240 -2.35 14.28 3.06
N ALA A 241 -1.83 13.07 2.89
CA ALA A 241 -0.42 12.82 2.60
C ALA A 241 0.04 13.34 1.22
N THR A 242 -0.87 13.57 0.27
CA THR A 242 -0.53 14.26 -1.00
C THR A 242 -0.08 15.71 -0.80
N LYS A 243 -0.45 16.33 0.33
CA LYS A 243 -0.11 17.73 0.65
C LYS A 243 1.28 17.88 1.26
N VAL A 244 1.92 16.78 1.66
CA VAL A 244 3.25 16.76 2.26
C VAL A 244 4.25 16.25 1.22
N SER A 245 5.27 17.05 0.92
CA SER A 245 6.20 16.80 -0.20
C SER A 245 6.89 15.44 -0.11
N THR A 246 7.27 15.00 1.09
CA THR A 246 7.93 13.71 1.30
C THR A 246 6.98 12.56 0.97
N THR A 247 5.74 12.58 1.46
CA THR A 247 4.74 11.50 1.28
C THR A 247 3.98 11.54 -0.03
N LYS A 248 4.02 12.65 -0.76
CA LYS A 248 3.18 12.90 -1.93
C LYS A 248 3.24 11.80 -2.99
N VAL A 249 4.44 11.41 -3.43
CA VAL A 249 4.61 10.46 -4.54
C VAL A 249 4.00 9.10 -4.20
N MET A 250 4.28 8.57 -3.00
CA MET A 250 3.71 7.31 -2.56
C MET A 250 2.20 7.40 -2.34
N ALA A 251 1.72 8.51 -1.78
CA ALA A 251 0.29 8.74 -1.58
C ALA A 251 -0.48 8.78 -2.91
N GLU A 252 0.03 9.46 -3.92
CA GLU A 252 -0.55 9.50 -5.27
C GLU A 252 -0.57 8.12 -5.92
N LYS A 253 0.51 7.35 -5.78
CA LYS A 253 0.58 5.96 -6.24
C LYS A 253 -0.50 5.11 -5.59
N LEU A 254 -0.59 5.11 -4.26
CA LEU A 254 -1.56 4.29 -3.51
C LEU A 254 -3.01 4.71 -3.80
N LEU A 255 -3.29 6.01 -3.95
CA LEU A 255 -4.61 6.47 -4.43
C LEU A 255 -4.92 5.95 -5.84
N GLY A 256 -3.91 5.87 -6.71
CA GLY A 256 -4.03 5.22 -8.03
C GLY A 256 -4.39 3.73 -7.91
N ASP A 257 -3.66 3.01 -7.08
CA ASP A 257 -3.88 1.58 -6.83
C ASP A 257 -5.28 1.32 -6.24
N GLN A 258 -5.78 2.16 -5.32
CA GLN A 258 -7.17 2.08 -4.82
C GLN A 258 -8.19 2.22 -5.96
N ARG A 259 -8.02 3.19 -6.85
CA ARG A 259 -8.96 3.41 -7.97
C ARG A 259 -8.97 2.22 -8.92
N VAL A 260 -7.81 1.65 -9.21
CA VAL A 260 -7.70 0.46 -10.07
C VAL A 260 -8.36 -0.73 -9.38
N LEU A 261 -8.11 -0.95 -8.09
CA LEU A 261 -8.74 -2.02 -7.32
C LEU A 261 -10.26 -1.92 -7.37
N TRP A 262 -10.83 -0.74 -7.07
CA TRP A 262 -12.28 -0.54 -7.13
C TRP A 262 -12.86 -0.77 -8.53
N LEU A 263 -12.11 -0.47 -9.59
CA LEU A 263 -12.52 -0.73 -10.97
C LEU A 263 -12.50 -2.22 -11.32
N VAL A 264 -11.45 -2.95 -10.91
CA VAL A 264 -11.31 -4.41 -11.09
C VAL A 264 -12.40 -5.15 -10.33
N ASP A 265 -12.73 -4.68 -9.13
CA ASP A 265 -13.86 -5.15 -8.31
C ASP A 265 -15.24 -4.82 -8.91
N LYS A 266 -15.29 -4.11 -10.04
CA LYS A 266 -16.51 -3.68 -10.74
C LYS A 266 -17.44 -2.84 -9.88
N ARG A 267 -16.90 -2.08 -8.91
CA ARG A 267 -17.70 -1.19 -8.07
C ARG A 267 -18.27 -0.06 -8.92
N SER A 268 -19.50 0.37 -8.65
CA SER A 268 -20.01 1.60 -9.26
C SER A 268 -19.49 2.83 -8.51
N PRO A 269 -19.52 4.04 -9.10
CA PRO A 269 -19.21 5.26 -8.35
C PRO A 269 -20.11 5.43 -7.12
N LEU A 270 -21.37 4.99 -7.15
CA LEU A 270 -22.24 5.02 -5.97
C LEU A 270 -21.79 4.04 -4.87
N ASP A 271 -21.30 2.86 -5.25
CA ASP A 271 -20.78 1.89 -4.27
C ASP A 271 -19.50 2.41 -3.62
N VAL A 272 -18.59 3.00 -4.40
CA VAL A 272 -17.38 3.64 -3.85
C VAL A 272 -17.74 4.85 -2.99
N PHE A 273 -18.76 5.62 -3.37
CA PHE A 273 -19.24 6.75 -2.56
C PHE A 273 -19.64 6.29 -1.14
N LYS A 274 -20.39 5.18 -1.05
CA LYS A 274 -20.80 4.56 0.21
C LYS A 274 -19.64 3.88 0.95
N LEU A 275 -18.75 3.24 0.21
CA LEU A 275 -17.53 2.61 0.73
C LEU A 275 -16.65 3.64 1.47
N LEU A 276 -16.52 4.84 0.89
CA LEU A 276 -15.82 5.97 1.49
C LEU A 276 -16.66 6.70 2.56
N LYS A 277 -17.82 6.16 2.92
CA LYS A 277 -18.78 6.69 3.91
C LYS A 277 -19.23 8.13 3.60
N LEU A 278 -19.17 8.55 2.33
CA LEU A 278 -19.55 9.90 1.91
C LEU A 278 -21.06 10.13 1.92
N ASP A 279 -21.87 9.08 2.06
CA ASP A 279 -23.32 9.11 2.27
C ASP A 279 -23.73 9.29 3.74
N LYS A 280 -22.79 9.06 4.68
CA LYS A 280 -23.02 9.12 6.13
C LYS A 280 -22.45 10.38 6.80
N VAL A 281 -21.81 11.27 6.04
CA VAL A 281 -21.22 12.50 6.60
C VAL A 281 -22.33 13.51 6.89
N ALA A 282 -22.89 13.44 8.10
CA ALA A 282 -24.02 14.26 8.51
C ALA A 282 -23.78 15.78 8.46
N ASN A 283 -22.51 16.23 8.48
CA ASN A 283 -22.19 17.65 8.61
C ASN A 283 -21.68 18.34 7.35
N ASN A 284 -20.87 17.69 6.50
CA ASN A 284 -20.44 18.25 5.22
C ASN A 284 -19.62 17.24 4.38
N PRO A 285 -20.23 16.40 3.53
CA PRO A 285 -19.47 15.49 2.66
C PRO A 285 -18.54 16.24 1.69
N LEU A 286 -18.84 17.51 1.37
CA LEU A 286 -18.04 18.33 0.45
C LEU A 286 -16.68 18.75 1.04
N ALA A 287 -16.54 18.71 2.36
CA ALA A 287 -15.27 19.00 3.05
C ALA A 287 -14.42 17.74 3.27
N SER A 288 -14.93 16.55 2.96
CA SER A 288 -14.22 15.30 3.19
C SER A 288 -13.05 15.15 2.21
N PRO A 289 -11.81 14.88 2.68
CA PRO A 289 -10.70 14.57 1.78
C PRO A 289 -10.98 13.34 0.89
N ALA A 290 -11.83 12.41 1.34
CA ALA A 290 -12.21 11.26 0.53
C ALA A 290 -13.06 11.63 -0.70
N LEU A 291 -13.62 12.85 -0.76
CA LEU A 291 -14.38 13.30 -1.93
C LEU A 291 -13.49 13.43 -3.17
N ASP A 292 -12.26 13.93 -3.02
CA ASP A 292 -11.30 14.06 -4.13
C ASP A 292 -10.92 12.68 -4.70
N ALA A 293 -10.71 11.70 -3.81
CA ALA A 293 -10.42 10.31 -4.19
C ALA A 293 -11.61 9.69 -4.94
N TRP A 294 -12.83 9.92 -4.44
CA TRP A 294 -14.06 9.48 -5.09
C TRP A 294 -14.28 10.14 -6.46
N GLU A 295 -14.09 11.46 -6.57
CA GLU A 295 -14.26 12.19 -7.84
C GLU A 295 -13.27 11.69 -8.89
N SER A 296 -12.02 11.48 -8.48
CA SER A 296 -10.97 10.91 -9.33
C SER A 296 -11.36 9.50 -9.81
N TYR A 297 -11.95 8.68 -8.94
CA TYR A 297 -12.48 7.37 -9.33
C TYR A 297 -13.66 7.48 -10.31
N MET A 298 -14.64 8.35 -10.04
CA MET A 298 -15.78 8.57 -10.94
C MET A 298 -15.32 8.98 -12.33
N LYS A 299 -14.33 9.87 -12.45
CA LYS A 299 -13.75 10.29 -13.73
C LYS A 299 -13.13 9.10 -14.48
N LEU A 300 -12.36 8.25 -13.78
CA LEU A 300 -11.79 7.03 -14.36
C LEU A 300 -12.89 6.06 -14.80
N PHE A 301 -13.88 5.81 -13.94
CA PHE A 301 -15.00 4.93 -14.24
C PHE A 301 -15.76 5.39 -15.49
N ASN A 302 -16.09 6.68 -15.57
CA ASN A 302 -16.76 7.26 -16.75
C ASN A 302 -15.90 7.18 -18.01
N TYR A 303 -14.59 7.40 -17.88
CA TYR A 303 -13.66 7.28 -19.00
C TYR A 303 -13.65 5.86 -19.59
N VAL A 304 -13.57 4.84 -18.72
CA VAL A 304 -13.55 3.43 -19.13
C VAL A 304 -14.92 2.96 -19.65
N ASN A 305 -16.01 3.54 -19.16
CA ASN A 305 -17.38 3.21 -19.54
C ASN A 305 -17.99 4.19 -20.57
N ARG A 306 -17.17 4.96 -21.29
CA ARG A 306 -17.66 5.98 -22.22
C ARG A 306 -18.56 5.39 -23.30
N GLY A 307 -19.74 5.96 -23.46
CA GLY A 307 -20.75 5.54 -24.44
C GLY A 307 -21.56 4.32 -24.01
N SER A 308 -21.36 3.79 -22.81
CA SER A 308 -22.09 2.61 -22.32
C SER A 308 -23.42 2.95 -21.63
N GLY A 309 -23.65 4.22 -21.30
CA GLY A 309 -24.80 4.67 -20.50
C GLY A 309 -24.64 4.42 -19.00
N LYS A 310 -23.51 3.87 -18.56
CA LYS A 310 -23.19 3.64 -17.14
C LYS A 310 -22.55 4.85 -16.47
N GLU A 311 -22.15 5.86 -17.25
CA GLU A 311 -21.52 7.06 -16.74
C GLU A 311 -22.43 7.77 -15.72
N THR A 312 -21.80 8.49 -14.79
CA THR A 312 -22.54 9.26 -13.79
C THR A 312 -21.91 10.62 -13.53
N THR A 313 -22.64 11.48 -12.82
CA THR A 313 -22.15 12.78 -12.40
C THR A 313 -22.10 12.85 -10.88
N MET A 314 -21.38 13.85 -10.37
CA MET A 314 -21.40 14.16 -8.94
C MET A 314 -22.82 14.39 -8.45
N ILE A 315 -23.59 15.23 -9.16
CA ILE A 315 -24.95 15.53 -8.77
C ILE A 315 -25.88 14.31 -8.80
N ASP A 316 -25.75 13.42 -9.78
CA ASP A 316 -26.55 12.19 -9.86
C ASP A 316 -26.21 11.22 -8.73
N THR A 317 -24.93 11.05 -8.41
CA THR A 317 -24.50 10.15 -7.33
C THR A 317 -24.97 10.67 -5.97
N PHE A 318 -24.78 11.97 -5.71
CA PHE A 318 -25.27 12.61 -4.49
C PHE A 318 -26.80 12.52 -4.39
N THR A 319 -27.53 12.71 -5.49
CA THR A 319 -29.01 12.58 -5.50
C THR A 319 -29.43 11.16 -5.19
N LYS A 320 -28.74 10.14 -5.73
CA LYS A 320 -29.00 8.72 -5.41
C LYS A 320 -28.68 8.36 -3.97
N ALA A 321 -27.65 8.97 -3.39
CA ALA A 321 -27.23 8.69 -2.01
C ALA A 321 -28.13 9.38 -0.97
N TYR A 322 -28.48 10.64 -1.18
CA TYR A 322 -29.17 11.48 -0.20
C TYR A 322 -30.67 11.70 -0.49
N GLY A 323 -31.13 11.36 -1.69
CA GLY A 323 -32.42 11.81 -2.21
C GLY A 323 -32.43 13.31 -2.53
N ASP A 324 -33.44 13.78 -3.26
CA ASP A 324 -33.52 15.19 -3.68
C ASP A 324 -33.57 16.16 -2.49
N ALA A 325 -34.44 15.88 -1.51
CA ALA A 325 -34.63 16.75 -0.35
C ALA A 325 -33.40 16.75 0.56
N GLY A 326 -32.86 15.56 0.87
CA GLY A 326 -31.67 15.42 1.70
C GLY A 326 -30.46 16.14 1.08
N LEU A 327 -30.26 15.97 -0.24
CA LEU A 327 -29.22 16.68 -0.97
C LEU A 327 -29.42 18.21 -0.92
N ALA A 328 -30.63 18.69 -1.13
CA ALA A 328 -30.91 20.13 -1.14
C ALA A 328 -30.62 20.78 0.23
N ILE A 329 -31.00 20.10 1.32
CA ILE A 329 -30.68 20.52 2.70
C ILE A 329 -29.16 20.55 2.92
N MET A 330 -28.46 19.49 2.52
CA MET A 330 -27.01 19.37 2.66
C MET A 330 -26.29 20.51 1.94
N LEU A 331 -26.65 20.76 0.67
CA LEU A 331 -26.07 21.85 -0.12
C LEU A 331 -26.38 23.22 0.48
N ASN A 332 -27.60 23.43 0.99
CA ASN A 332 -27.96 24.68 1.64
C ASN A 332 -27.10 24.93 2.89
N LYS A 333 -26.82 23.89 3.69
CA LYS A 333 -25.92 23.99 4.85
C LYS A 333 -24.46 24.21 4.42
N ALA A 334 -23.97 23.49 3.42
CA ALA A 334 -22.60 23.60 2.92
C ALA A 334 -22.29 24.97 2.28
N LYS A 335 -23.30 25.72 1.83
CA LYS A 335 -23.16 27.12 1.40
C LYS A 335 -22.79 28.08 2.52
N MET A 336 -23.04 27.71 3.78
CA MET A 336 -22.73 28.55 4.95
C MET A 336 -21.30 28.32 5.47
N VAL A 337 -20.53 27.44 4.84
CA VAL A 337 -19.15 27.10 5.22
C VAL A 337 -18.21 27.55 4.11
N SER A 338 -17.27 28.44 4.42
CA SER A 338 -16.36 29.08 3.46
C SER A 338 -15.64 28.09 2.55
N GLU A 339 -15.17 26.98 3.11
CA GLU A 339 -14.39 25.95 2.42
C GLU A 339 -15.22 25.21 1.35
N THR A 340 -16.54 25.14 1.52
CA THR A 340 -17.42 24.36 0.64
C THR A 340 -18.41 25.21 -0.14
N GLU A 341 -18.46 26.52 0.11
CA GLU A 341 -19.48 27.41 -0.41
C GLU A 341 -19.56 27.37 -1.95
N ASN A 342 -18.43 27.50 -2.62
CA ASN A 342 -18.37 27.52 -4.09
C ASN A 342 -18.81 26.19 -4.71
N MET A 343 -18.36 25.06 -4.16
CA MET A 343 -18.76 23.74 -4.62
C MET A 343 -20.26 23.50 -4.36
N ALA A 344 -20.76 23.92 -3.19
CA ALA A 344 -22.16 23.79 -2.83
C ALA A 344 -23.07 24.63 -3.74
N LYS A 345 -22.67 25.87 -4.07
CA LYS A 345 -23.37 26.72 -5.05
C LYS A 345 -23.42 26.07 -6.44
N ASN A 346 -22.30 25.52 -6.91
CA ASN A 346 -22.23 24.85 -8.20
C ASN A 346 -23.12 23.58 -8.23
N LEU A 347 -23.04 22.73 -7.21
CA LEU A 347 -23.91 21.55 -7.12
C LEU A 347 -25.39 21.92 -6.97
N GLN A 348 -25.73 22.99 -6.26
CA GLN A 348 -27.11 23.48 -6.17
C GLN A 348 -27.62 23.97 -7.53
N LEU A 349 -26.78 24.63 -8.33
CA LEU A 349 -27.12 25.02 -9.70
C LEU A 349 -27.38 23.78 -10.59
N GLN A 350 -26.54 22.75 -10.48
CA GLN A 350 -26.74 21.48 -11.19
C GLN A 350 -28.03 20.78 -10.72
N GLN A 351 -28.30 20.78 -9.42
CA GLN A 351 -29.53 20.23 -8.83
C GLN A 351 -30.77 20.92 -9.43
N PHE A 352 -30.77 22.25 -9.45
CA PHE A 352 -31.89 23.02 -9.96
C PHE A 352 -32.09 22.83 -11.47
N THR A 353 -31.00 22.76 -12.24
CA THR A 353 -31.06 22.40 -13.66
C THR A 353 -31.70 21.02 -13.87
N LEU A 354 -31.31 20.03 -13.05
CA LEU A 354 -31.92 18.69 -13.09
C LEU A 354 -33.41 18.71 -12.73
N TRP A 355 -33.79 19.45 -11.69
CA TRP A 355 -35.18 19.62 -11.29
C TRP A 355 -36.01 20.29 -12.38
N MET A 356 -35.52 21.37 -12.99
CA MET A 356 -36.20 22.05 -14.10
C MET A 356 -36.43 21.09 -15.27
N ARG A 357 -35.38 20.35 -15.69
CA ARG A 357 -35.46 19.40 -16.80
C ARG A 357 -36.43 18.24 -16.53
N LYS A 358 -36.42 17.66 -15.33
CA LYS A 358 -37.21 16.46 -15.00
C LYS A 358 -38.61 16.77 -14.47
N ARG A 359 -38.81 17.92 -13.81
CA ARG A 359 -40.01 18.20 -13.00
C ARG A 359 -40.70 19.52 -13.33
N GLY A 360 -40.07 20.44 -14.05
CA GLY A 360 -40.72 21.67 -14.53
C GLY A 360 -41.00 22.68 -13.40
N ASN A 361 -42.25 23.17 -13.31
CA ASN A 361 -42.67 24.28 -12.43
C ASN A 361 -42.31 24.05 -10.94
N PRO A 362 -41.83 25.09 -10.21
CA PRO A 362 -41.73 25.16 -8.75
C PRO A 362 -42.77 24.37 -7.95
N ASP A 363 -44.06 24.43 -8.26
CA ASP A 363 -45.11 23.70 -7.50
C ASP A 363 -44.86 22.19 -7.43
N LYS A 364 -44.26 21.61 -8.49
CA LYS A 364 -43.90 20.19 -8.51
C LYS A 364 -42.75 19.87 -7.56
N ILE A 365 -41.92 20.85 -7.18
CA ILE A 365 -40.83 20.67 -6.21
C ILE A 365 -41.37 20.60 -4.79
N TYR A 366 -42.36 21.43 -4.43
CA TYR A 366 -43.07 21.34 -3.15
C TYR A 366 -43.56 19.92 -2.91
N ILE A 367 -44.29 19.37 -3.89
CA ILE A 367 -44.95 18.06 -3.78
C ILE A 367 -43.93 16.92 -3.90
N ASN A 368 -43.08 16.93 -4.93
CA ASN A 368 -42.28 15.75 -5.26
C ASN A 368 -40.98 15.65 -4.45
N VAL A 369 -40.34 16.78 -4.14
CA VAL A 369 -39.09 16.83 -3.37
C VAL A 369 -39.39 16.87 -1.88
N PHE A 370 -40.09 17.92 -1.43
CA PHE A 370 -40.24 18.20 0.00
C PHE A 370 -41.48 17.58 0.64
N LYS A 371 -42.38 16.97 -0.16
CA LYS A 371 -43.65 16.38 0.31
C LYS A 371 -44.52 17.40 1.05
N LEU A 372 -44.55 18.64 0.53
CA LEU A 372 -45.29 19.78 1.08
C LEU A 372 -46.49 20.13 0.20
N ASP A 373 -47.57 20.62 0.84
CA ASP A 373 -48.67 21.29 0.16
C ASP A 373 -48.20 22.67 -0.37
N PRO A 374 -48.29 22.96 -1.68
CA PRO A 374 -47.98 24.28 -2.24
C PRO A 374 -48.77 25.44 -1.62
N LYS A 375 -49.96 25.17 -1.04
CA LYS A 375 -50.81 26.18 -0.41
C LYS A 375 -50.51 26.40 1.07
N ARG A 376 -49.51 25.69 1.62
CA ARG A 376 -49.15 25.80 3.04
C ARG A 376 -48.72 27.25 3.35
N LYS A 377 -49.35 27.87 4.36
CA LYS A 377 -49.07 29.26 4.76
C LYS A 377 -47.65 29.48 5.30
N THR A 378 -47.09 28.48 5.97
CA THR A 378 -45.76 28.56 6.59
C THR A 378 -44.93 27.33 6.24
N ILE A 379 -43.78 27.52 5.61
CA ILE A 379 -42.85 26.44 5.28
C ILE A 379 -41.68 26.48 6.27
N PRO A 380 -41.34 25.36 6.93
CA PRO A 380 -40.19 25.30 7.82
C PRO A 380 -38.87 25.56 7.07
N GLU A 381 -37.92 26.19 7.75
CA GLU A 381 -36.52 26.21 7.28
C GLU A 381 -35.88 24.81 7.43
N PRO A 382 -34.94 24.43 6.53
CA PRO A 382 -34.38 25.21 5.43
C PRO A 382 -35.20 25.13 4.12
N TYR A 383 -36.39 24.51 4.11
CA TYR A 383 -37.14 24.27 2.87
C TYR A 383 -37.61 25.56 2.21
N GLN A 384 -38.08 26.53 2.99
CA GLN A 384 -38.52 27.84 2.48
C GLN A 384 -37.39 28.54 1.72
N THR A 385 -36.20 28.62 2.32
CA THR A 385 -35.02 29.21 1.67
C THR A 385 -34.69 28.51 0.35
N ILE A 386 -34.68 27.17 0.32
CA ILE A 386 -34.34 26.41 -0.89
C ILE A 386 -35.39 26.63 -2.00
N LEU A 387 -36.68 26.60 -1.64
CA LEU A 387 -37.78 26.82 -2.58
C LEU A 387 -37.75 28.24 -3.16
N ASN A 388 -37.43 29.25 -2.35
CA ASN A 388 -37.25 30.63 -2.81
C ASN A 388 -36.11 30.72 -3.84
N HIS A 389 -34.96 30.10 -3.54
CA HIS A 389 -33.84 30.04 -4.49
C HIS A 389 -34.20 29.32 -5.79
N TYR A 390 -34.95 28.21 -5.72
CA TYR A 390 -35.39 27.50 -6.91
C TYR A 390 -36.39 28.31 -7.75
N HIS A 391 -37.34 28.98 -7.10
CA HIS A 391 -38.31 29.84 -7.80
C HIS A 391 -37.60 30.99 -8.53
N TRP A 392 -36.62 31.62 -7.88
CA TRP A 392 -35.77 32.63 -8.50
C TRP A 392 -35.01 32.05 -9.71
N PHE A 393 -34.34 30.89 -9.55
CA PHE A 393 -33.64 30.21 -10.63
C PHE A 393 -34.57 29.91 -11.81
N TYR A 394 -35.76 29.36 -11.54
CA TYR A 394 -36.74 29.01 -12.57
C TYR A 394 -37.20 30.24 -13.36
N LYS A 395 -37.48 31.36 -12.68
CA LYS A 395 -37.94 32.59 -13.33
C LYS A 395 -36.87 33.20 -14.26
N HIS A 396 -35.60 33.15 -13.87
CA HIS A 396 -34.53 33.86 -14.59
C HIS A 396 -33.80 32.99 -15.62
N ILE A 397 -33.75 31.66 -15.43
CA ILE A 397 -32.98 30.77 -16.32
C ILE A 397 -33.87 30.05 -17.35
N ARG A 398 -35.19 29.94 -17.14
CA ARG A 398 -36.11 29.34 -18.14
C ARG A 398 -36.12 30.08 -19.49
N ASN A 399 -35.70 31.34 -19.53
CA ASN A 399 -35.77 32.20 -20.71
C ASN A 399 -34.44 32.35 -21.46
N ILE A 400 -33.37 31.67 -21.02
CA ILE A 400 -32.09 31.66 -21.74
C ILE A 400 -32.19 30.55 -22.80
N LYS A 401 -32.43 30.96 -24.05
CA LYS A 401 -32.55 30.07 -25.22
C LYS A 401 -31.20 29.51 -25.65
#